data_AF-A0A417YMZ2-F1
#
_entry.id   AF-A0A417YMZ2-F1
#
_cell.length_a   1.000
_cell.length_b   1.000
_cell.length_c   1.000
_cell.angle_alpha   90.00
_cell.angle_beta   90.00
_cell.angle_gamma   90.00
#
_symmetry.space_group_name_H-M   'P 1'
#
loop_
_entity.id
_entity.type
_entity.pdbx_description
1 polymer ?
#
loop_
_entity_poly.entity_id
_entity_poly.type
_entity_poly.pdbx_seq_one_letter_code
_entity_poly.pdbx_strand_id
1 'polypeptide(L)'
;MGLLLNYQWEIFIALEIISVLSLLIFGVVRYFFNKQKRSLLFLLLFIILLILEALLGLMIYQETGEISTFLIIITVFVLYACTFGIFDFMKLDRWMRQKIGNWRGVQLLTEKDIRIMDRQKDPKYIAKKYRRSSTVHLIIFASLQAAFWIYGTGGTSELLDYLKDLSWIGTENVAETPYANDTIYRISMIWGLIFIIDFIWSWSYTIFPASKKN
;
A
#
# COMPACT_ATOMS: atom_id res chain seq x y z
N MET A 1 24.72 -14.13 16.70
CA MET A 1 24.17 -12.80 16.38
C MET A 1 24.97 -12.04 15.32
N GLY A 2 26.32 -12.01 15.38
CA GLY A 2 27.14 -11.34 14.35
C GLY A 2 26.90 -11.83 12.91
N LEU A 3 26.66 -13.13 12.69
CA LEU A 3 26.26 -13.66 11.38
C LEU A 3 24.93 -13.08 10.86
N LEU A 4 23.97 -12.86 11.74
CA LEU A 4 22.64 -12.36 11.38
C LEU A 4 22.69 -10.88 10.99
N LEU A 5 23.52 -10.09 11.68
CA LEU A 5 23.79 -8.69 11.32
C LEU A 5 24.60 -8.57 10.01
N ASN A 6 25.60 -9.44 9.83
CA ASN A 6 26.46 -9.41 8.64
C ASN A 6 25.73 -9.86 7.37
N TYR A 7 24.78 -10.79 7.50
CA TYR A 7 24.05 -11.38 6.36
C TYR A 7 22.55 -11.02 6.34
N GLN A 8 22.13 -9.96 7.05
CA GLN A 8 20.72 -9.58 7.17
C GLN A 8 20.04 -9.37 5.82
N TRP A 9 20.77 -8.78 4.86
CA TRP A 9 20.27 -8.49 3.52
C TRP A 9 20.14 -9.75 2.68
N GLU A 10 21.13 -10.63 2.75
CA GLU A 10 21.16 -11.90 2.02
C GLU A 10 20.05 -12.83 2.52
N ILE A 11 19.86 -12.90 3.85
CA ILE A 11 18.77 -13.67 4.45
C ILE A 11 17.43 -13.09 4.01
N PHE A 12 17.25 -11.77 4.08
CA PHE A 12 16.01 -11.12 3.63
C PHE A 12 15.71 -11.38 2.15
N ILE A 13 16.69 -11.18 1.27
CA ILE A 13 16.54 -11.43 -0.17
C ILE A 13 16.24 -12.91 -0.44
N ALA A 14 16.90 -13.83 0.27
CA ALA A 14 16.63 -15.26 0.12
C ALA A 14 15.19 -15.62 0.54
N LEU A 15 14.73 -15.09 1.68
CA LEU A 15 13.35 -15.28 2.14
C LEU A 15 12.36 -14.74 1.09
N GLU A 16 12.61 -13.56 0.55
CA GLU A 16 11.73 -12.92 -0.43
C GLU A 16 11.69 -13.71 -1.76
N ILE A 17 12.82 -14.20 -2.26
CA ILE A 17 12.84 -15.05 -3.46
C ILE A 17 12.00 -16.32 -3.22
N ILE A 18 12.14 -16.96 -2.06
CA ILE A 18 11.36 -18.16 -1.72
C ILE A 18 9.87 -17.81 -1.53
N SER A 19 9.57 -16.63 -0.96
CA SER A 19 8.20 -16.13 -0.76
C SER A 19 7.50 -15.95 -2.10
N VAL A 20 8.16 -15.28 -3.06
CA VAL A 20 7.67 -15.05 -4.42
C VAL A 20 7.49 -16.36 -5.17
N LEU A 21 8.48 -17.26 -5.11
CA LEU A 21 8.36 -18.59 -5.72
C LEU A 21 7.17 -19.37 -5.16
N SER A 22 6.93 -19.29 -3.84
CA SER A 22 5.79 -19.93 -3.20
C SER A 22 4.46 -19.37 -3.73
N LEU A 23 4.34 -18.05 -3.93
CA LEU A 23 3.16 -17.44 -4.54
C LEU A 23 2.95 -17.84 -6.01
N LEU A 24 4.03 -17.95 -6.79
CA LEU A 24 3.95 -18.39 -8.19
C LEU A 24 3.45 -19.84 -8.26
N ILE A 25 4.02 -20.73 -7.46
CA ILE A 25 3.60 -22.14 -7.39
C ILE A 25 2.17 -22.25 -6.89
N PHE A 26 1.79 -21.46 -5.87
CA PHE A 26 0.40 -21.34 -5.42
C PHE A 26 -0.54 -21.06 -6.59
N GLY A 27 -0.22 -20.04 -7.40
CA GLY A 27 -1.03 -19.65 -8.55
C GLY A 27 -1.15 -20.77 -9.59
N VAL A 28 -0.02 -21.38 -9.97
CA VAL A 28 0.00 -22.49 -10.93
C VAL A 28 -0.83 -23.67 -10.43
N VAL A 29 -0.63 -24.12 -9.19
CA VAL A 29 -1.35 -25.26 -8.60
C VAL A 29 -2.85 -24.97 -8.47
N ARG A 30 -3.20 -23.74 -8.11
CA ARG A 30 -4.59 -23.32 -7.93
C ARG A 30 -5.34 -23.25 -9.24
N TYR A 31 -4.81 -22.53 -10.23
CA TYR A 31 -5.56 -22.18 -11.44
C TYR A 31 -5.30 -23.14 -12.61
N PHE A 32 -4.05 -23.59 -12.80
CA PHE A 32 -3.71 -24.50 -13.89
C PHE A 32 -4.14 -25.93 -13.54
N PHE A 33 -3.72 -26.44 -12.38
CA PHE A 33 -4.03 -27.81 -11.95
C PHE A 33 -5.39 -27.97 -11.25
N ASN A 34 -6.09 -26.87 -10.96
CA ASN A 34 -7.38 -26.84 -10.25
C ASN A 34 -7.35 -27.58 -8.89
N LYS A 35 -6.21 -27.56 -8.18
CA LYS A 35 -6.03 -28.22 -6.88
C LYS A 35 -6.07 -27.23 -5.72
N GLN A 36 -7.26 -26.69 -5.44
CA GLN A 36 -7.45 -25.62 -4.45
C GLN A 36 -6.87 -25.97 -3.05
N LYS A 37 -7.17 -27.15 -2.50
CA LYS A 37 -6.67 -27.55 -1.17
C LYS A 37 -5.15 -27.64 -1.10
N ARG A 38 -4.50 -28.17 -2.15
CA ARG A 38 -3.04 -28.29 -2.21
C ARG A 38 -2.36 -26.94 -2.40
N SER A 39 -3.00 -26.03 -3.14
CA SER A 39 -2.47 -24.66 -3.30
C SER A 39 -2.32 -23.95 -1.95
N LEU A 40 -3.24 -24.17 -1.00
CA LEU A 40 -3.21 -23.49 0.31
C LEU A 40 -1.91 -23.72 1.09
N LEU A 41 -1.22 -24.84 0.88
CA LEU A 41 0.08 -25.09 1.52
C LEU A 41 1.13 -24.06 1.09
N PHE A 42 1.17 -23.69 -0.19
CA PHE A 42 2.10 -22.68 -0.69
C PHE A 42 1.75 -21.27 -0.22
N LEU A 43 0.45 -20.98 -0.05
CA LEU A 43 0.01 -19.72 0.55
C LEU A 43 0.38 -19.64 2.04
N LEU A 44 0.24 -20.75 2.77
CA LEU A 44 0.64 -20.84 4.17
C LEU A 44 2.16 -20.71 4.32
N LEU A 45 2.95 -21.34 3.43
CA LEU A 45 4.39 -21.18 3.38
C LEU A 45 4.80 -19.72 3.15
N PHE A 46 4.15 -19.03 2.20
CA PHE A 46 4.36 -17.60 1.97
C PHE A 46 4.11 -16.77 3.23
N ILE A 47 3.00 -17.01 3.95
CA ILE A 47 2.68 -16.30 5.20
C ILE A 47 3.74 -16.56 6.27
N ILE A 48 4.22 -17.80 6.41
CA ILE A 48 5.29 -18.13 7.36
C ILE A 48 6.57 -17.37 7.02
N LEU A 49 6.97 -17.33 5.75
CA LEU A 49 8.17 -16.61 5.31
C LEU A 49 8.07 -15.11 5.60
N LEU A 50 6.90 -14.50 5.36
CA LEU A 50 6.65 -13.10 5.69
C LEU A 50 6.72 -12.83 7.20
N ILE A 51 6.25 -13.75 8.04
CA ILE A 51 6.41 -13.65 9.49
C ILE A 51 7.88 -13.76 9.88
N LEU A 52 8.65 -14.64 9.25
CA LEU A 52 10.08 -14.77 9.51
C LEU A 52 10.86 -13.49 9.14
N GLU A 53 10.50 -12.82 8.04
CA GLU A 53 11.06 -11.51 7.68
C GLU A 53 10.76 -10.44 8.74
N ALA A 54 9.51 -10.39 9.21
CA ALA A 54 9.13 -9.47 10.28
C ALA A 54 9.91 -9.74 11.58
N LEU A 55 10.08 -11.01 11.94
CA LEU A 55 10.88 -11.42 13.10
C LEU A 55 12.36 -11.08 12.94
N LEU A 56 12.92 -11.25 11.74
CA LEU A 56 14.30 -10.87 11.43
C LEU A 56 14.54 -9.38 11.70
N GLY A 57 13.63 -8.52 11.21
CA GLY A 57 13.68 -7.07 11.48
C GLY A 57 13.62 -6.75 12.98
N LEU A 58 12.72 -7.40 13.72
CA LEU A 58 12.61 -7.22 15.17
C LEU A 58 13.86 -7.66 15.93
N MET A 59 14.46 -8.79 15.56
CA MET A 59 15.70 -9.27 16.19
C MET A 59 16.86 -8.28 15.96
N ILE A 60 16.98 -7.72 14.75
CA ILE A 60 18.01 -6.72 14.44
C ILE A 60 17.80 -5.44 15.25
N TYR A 61 16.55 -5.00 15.41
CA TYR A 61 16.22 -3.85 16.25
C TYR A 61 16.58 -4.09 17.72
N GLN A 62 16.27 -5.28 18.26
CA GLN A 62 16.60 -5.63 19.64
C GLN A 62 18.10 -5.60 19.92
N GLU A 63 18.92 -5.95 18.94
CA GLU A 63 20.39 -5.98 19.08
C GLU A 63 21.04 -4.63 18.85
N THR A 64 20.53 -3.83 17.90
CA THR A 64 21.13 -2.53 17.54
C THR A 64 20.58 -1.38 18.37
N GLY A 65 19.33 -1.47 18.83
CA GLY A 65 18.60 -0.36 19.45
C GLY A 65 18.28 0.79 18.49
N GLU A 66 18.61 0.64 17.20
CA GLU A 66 18.50 1.71 16.20
C GLU A 66 17.45 1.36 15.15
N ILE A 67 16.69 2.38 14.72
CA ILE A 67 15.79 2.26 13.57
C ILE A 67 16.64 2.35 12.30
N SER A 68 17.16 1.20 11.88
CA SER A 68 17.95 1.10 10.66
C SER A 68 17.09 1.16 9.39
N THR A 69 17.70 1.52 8.26
CA THR A 69 17.05 1.47 6.93
C THR A 69 16.45 0.09 6.64
N PHE A 70 17.10 -0.97 7.11
CA PHE A 70 16.62 -2.34 6.99
C PHE A 70 15.27 -2.55 7.72
N LEU A 71 15.17 -2.09 8.97
CA LEU A 71 13.92 -2.16 9.74
C LEU A 71 12.81 -1.33 9.10
N ILE A 72 13.12 -0.14 8.59
CA ILE A 72 12.15 0.71 7.88
C ILE A 72 11.59 -0.02 6.67
N ILE A 73 12.44 -0.63 5.85
CA ILE A 73 12.03 -1.38 4.66
C ILE A 73 11.11 -2.54 5.05
N ILE A 74 11.51 -3.38 6.02
CA ILE A 74 10.66 -4.50 6.49
C ILE A 74 9.32 -4.00 7.00
N THR A 75 9.32 -2.91 7.78
CA THR A 75 8.09 -2.32 8.32
C THR A 75 7.15 -1.89 7.22
N VAL A 76 7.65 -1.24 6.16
CA VAL A 76 6.85 -0.85 4.99
C VAL A 76 6.27 -2.08 4.28
N PHE A 77 7.06 -3.14 4.07
CA PHE A 77 6.59 -4.39 3.45
C PHE A 77 5.49 -5.06 4.28
N VAL A 78 5.68 -5.19 5.60
CA VAL A 78 4.70 -5.79 6.51
C VAL A 78 3.42 -4.96 6.55
N LEU A 79 3.53 -3.64 6.70
CA LEU A 79 2.37 -2.74 6.68
C LEU A 79 1.61 -2.86 5.38
N TYR A 80 2.30 -2.88 4.24
CA TYR A 80 1.66 -3.08 2.93
C TYR A 80 0.93 -4.43 2.87
N ALA A 81 1.58 -5.52 3.27
CA ALA A 81 0.99 -6.86 3.25
C ALA A 81 -0.28 -6.95 4.10
N CYS A 82 -0.27 -6.35 5.30
CA CYS A 82 -1.42 -6.34 6.23
C CYS A 82 -2.55 -5.41 5.79
N THR A 83 -2.26 -4.35 5.04
CA THR A 83 -3.25 -3.34 4.63
C THR A 83 -3.76 -3.56 3.21
N PHE A 84 -2.95 -3.23 2.21
CA PHE A 84 -3.31 -3.28 0.79
C PHE A 84 -3.12 -4.66 0.18
N GLY A 85 -2.14 -5.43 0.67
CA GLY A 85 -1.76 -6.73 0.14
C GLY A 85 -2.92 -7.72 0.06
N ILE A 86 -3.79 -7.77 1.08
CA ILE A 86 -4.96 -8.65 1.09
C ILE A 86 -5.93 -8.30 -0.04
N PHE A 87 -6.26 -7.02 -0.21
CA PHE A 87 -7.21 -6.58 -1.23
C PHE A 87 -6.66 -6.75 -2.65
N ASP A 88 -5.37 -6.50 -2.83
CA ASP A 88 -4.70 -6.70 -4.11
C ASP A 88 -4.60 -8.18 -4.47
N PHE A 89 -4.32 -9.04 -3.49
CA PHE A 89 -4.35 -10.48 -3.69
C PHE A 89 -5.75 -10.97 -4.10
N MET A 90 -6.82 -10.45 -3.49
CA MET A 90 -8.20 -10.76 -3.90
C MET A 90 -8.53 -10.26 -5.32
N LYS A 91 -7.96 -9.14 -5.75
CA LYS A 91 -8.12 -8.62 -7.12
C LYS A 91 -7.35 -9.48 -8.12
N LEU A 92 -6.12 -9.86 -7.78
CA LEU A 92 -5.28 -10.76 -8.57
C LEU A 92 -5.93 -12.14 -8.71
N ASP A 93 -6.47 -12.73 -7.63
CA ASP A 93 -7.15 -14.03 -7.68
C ASP A 93 -8.33 -14.03 -8.66
N ARG A 94 -9.16 -12.98 -8.64
CA ARG A 94 -10.26 -12.82 -9.59
C ARG A 94 -9.77 -12.67 -11.03
N TRP A 95 -8.74 -11.86 -11.25
CA TRP A 95 -8.15 -11.67 -12.57
C TRP A 95 -7.57 -12.97 -13.13
N MET A 96 -6.85 -13.74 -12.29
CA MET A 96 -6.27 -15.04 -12.67
C MET A 96 -7.36 -16.07 -13.00
N ARG A 97 -8.41 -16.17 -12.18
CA ARG A 97 -9.57 -17.05 -12.45
C ARG A 97 -10.25 -16.69 -13.75
N GLN A 98 -10.44 -15.40 -14.03
CA GLN A 98 -11.00 -14.95 -15.30
C GLN A 98 -10.10 -15.32 -16.48
N LYS A 99 -8.81 -14.98 -16.41
CA LYS A 99 -7.87 -15.15 -17.52
C LYS A 99 -7.65 -16.62 -17.86
N ILE A 100 -7.38 -17.44 -16.84
CA ILE A 100 -7.12 -18.88 -16.99
C ILE A 100 -8.41 -19.64 -17.27
N GLY A 101 -9.53 -19.25 -16.65
CA GLY A 101 -10.84 -19.83 -16.95
C GLY A 101 -11.22 -19.65 -18.41
N ASN A 102 -11.11 -18.42 -18.92
CA ASN A 102 -11.35 -18.13 -20.34
C ASN A 102 -10.40 -18.89 -21.27
N TRP A 103 -9.11 -18.98 -20.93
CA TRP A 103 -8.13 -19.73 -21.73
C TRP A 103 -8.45 -21.24 -21.79
N ARG A 104 -9.00 -21.79 -20.72
CA ARG A 104 -9.38 -23.22 -20.61
C ARG A 104 -10.82 -23.52 -21.00
N GLY A 105 -11.62 -22.51 -21.32
CA GLY A 105 -13.06 -22.66 -21.57
C GLY A 105 -13.87 -23.13 -20.35
N VAL A 106 -13.39 -22.91 -19.12
CA VAL A 106 -14.08 -23.30 -17.88
C VAL A 106 -14.41 -22.08 -17.01
N GLN A 107 -15.58 -22.06 -16.39
CA GLN A 107 -15.99 -20.97 -15.51
C GLN A 107 -15.41 -21.16 -14.10
N LEU A 108 -14.30 -20.47 -13.80
CA LEU A 108 -13.65 -20.47 -12.48
C LEU A 108 -14.13 -19.34 -11.54
N LEU A 109 -14.88 -18.38 -12.09
CA LEU A 109 -15.44 -17.25 -11.36
C LEU A 109 -16.78 -17.63 -10.72
N THR A 110 -16.97 -17.23 -9.46
CA THR A 110 -18.25 -17.38 -8.76
C THR A 110 -19.23 -16.31 -9.26
N GLU A 111 -20.54 -16.55 -9.16
CA GLU A 111 -21.56 -15.51 -9.44
C GLU A 111 -21.36 -14.22 -8.63
N LYS A 112 -20.84 -14.34 -7.39
CA LYS A 112 -20.48 -13.19 -6.58
C LYS A 112 -19.35 -12.36 -7.23
N ASP A 113 -18.33 -13.02 -7.77
CA ASP A 113 -17.19 -12.38 -8.43
C ASP A 113 -17.64 -11.65 -9.70
N ILE A 114 -18.48 -12.30 -10.50
CA ILE A 114 -19.06 -11.73 -11.72
C ILE A 114 -19.85 -10.47 -11.40
N ARG A 115 -20.74 -10.52 -10.38
CA ARG A 115 -21.50 -9.35 -9.93
C ARG A 115 -20.62 -8.19 -9.48
N ILE A 116 -19.52 -8.47 -8.78
CA ILE A 116 -18.56 -7.43 -8.35
C ILE A 116 -17.87 -6.80 -9.57
N MET A 117 -17.44 -7.63 -10.53
CA MET A 117 -16.78 -7.17 -11.75
C MET A 117 -17.72 -6.36 -12.64
N ASP A 118 -18.98 -6.77 -12.77
CA ASP A 118 -19.96 -6.03 -13.58
C ASP A 118 -20.32 -4.69 -12.93
N ARG A 119 -20.43 -4.61 -11.60
CA ARG A 119 -20.57 -3.31 -10.91
C ARG A 119 -19.37 -2.40 -11.18
N GLN A 120 -18.17 -2.97 -11.28
CA GLN A 120 -16.95 -2.22 -11.61
C GLN A 120 -16.87 -1.77 -13.07
N LYS A 121 -17.79 -2.20 -13.95
CA LYS A 121 -17.93 -1.66 -15.31
C LYS A 121 -18.85 -0.44 -15.36
N ASP A 122 -19.69 -0.22 -14.35
CA ASP A 122 -20.60 0.93 -14.31
C ASP A 122 -19.82 2.22 -13.96
N PRO A 123 -19.75 3.20 -14.88
CA PRO A 123 -19.03 4.46 -14.63
C PRO A 123 -19.56 5.21 -13.39
N LYS A 124 -20.88 5.13 -13.12
CA LYS A 124 -21.48 5.80 -11.96
C LYS A 124 -21.01 5.18 -10.65
N TYR A 125 -20.92 3.85 -10.61
CA TYR A 125 -20.40 3.13 -9.46
C TYR A 125 -18.92 3.44 -9.21
N ILE A 126 -18.10 3.41 -10.27
CA ILE A 126 -16.67 3.76 -10.20
C ILE A 126 -16.50 5.17 -9.63
N ALA A 127 -17.19 6.16 -10.20
CA ALA A 127 -17.09 7.54 -9.76
C ALA A 127 -17.49 7.70 -8.27
N LYS A 128 -18.59 7.07 -7.84
CA LYS A 128 -19.01 7.09 -6.42
C LYS A 128 -17.97 6.46 -5.49
N LYS A 129 -17.38 5.34 -5.91
CA LYS A 129 -16.35 4.65 -5.14
C LYS A 129 -15.10 5.52 -4.96
N TYR A 130 -14.58 6.08 -6.06
CA TYR A 130 -13.37 6.91 -6.01
C TYR A 130 -13.60 8.23 -5.26
N ARG A 131 -14.77 8.85 -5.37
CA ARG A 131 -15.11 10.00 -4.50
C ARG A 131 -15.00 9.65 -3.03
N ARG A 132 -15.67 8.59 -2.59
CA ARG A 132 -15.62 8.15 -1.19
C ARG A 132 -14.19 7.86 -0.73
N SER A 133 -13.40 7.18 -1.57
CA SER A 133 -12.00 6.88 -1.29
C SER A 133 -11.18 8.17 -1.14
N SER A 134 -11.30 9.09 -2.08
CA SER A 134 -10.60 10.38 -2.05
C SER A 134 -10.98 11.25 -0.86
N THR A 135 -12.26 11.20 -0.42
CA THR A 135 -12.71 11.89 0.79
C THR A 135 -12.06 11.31 2.04
N VAL A 136 -11.95 9.98 2.14
CA VAL A 136 -11.27 9.33 3.26
C VAL A 136 -9.77 9.67 3.26
N HIS A 137 -9.09 9.59 2.11
CA HIS A 137 -7.69 10.01 1.98
C HIS A 137 -7.50 11.48 2.35
N LEU A 138 -8.38 12.37 1.91
CA LEU A 138 -8.35 13.80 2.26
C LEU A 138 -8.47 14.01 3.77
N ILE A 139 -9.40 13.32 4.45
CA ILE A 139 -9.59 13.43 5.90
C ILE A 139 -8.34 12.96 6.63
N ILE A 140 -7.78 11.80 6.26
CA ILE A 140 -6.56 11.26 6.88
C ILE A 140 -5.38 12.22 6.66
N PHE A 141 -5.19 12.69 5.42
CA PHE A 141 -4.14 13.62 5.06
C PHE A 141 -4.26 14.92 5.87
N ALA A 142 -5.43 15.57 5.85
CA ALA A 142 -5.66 16.81 6.59
C ALA A 142 -5.47 16.65 8.11
N SER A 143 -5.93 15.54 8.68
CA SER A 143 -5.79 15.26 10.11
C SER A 143 -4.34 15.07 10.53
N LEU A 144 -3.56 14.34 9.73
CA LEU A 144 -2.14 14.10 10.00
C LEU A 144 -1.29 15.35 9.75
N GLN A 145 -1.57 16.13 8.71
CA GLN A 145 -0.91 17.42 8.49
C GLN A 145 -1.19 18.39 9.63
N ALA A 146 -2.45 18.49 10.08
CA ALA A 146 -2.79 19.30 11.25
C ALA A 146 -2.04 18.84 12.51
N ALA A 147 -1.93 17.53 12.74
CA ALA A 147 -1.16 16.99 13.87
C ALA A 147 0.34 17.36 13.78
N PHE A 148 0.94 17.25 12.59
CA PHE A 148 2.34 17.66 12.39
C PHE A 148 2.55 19.15 12.64
N TRP A 149 1.60 19.99 12.21
CA TRP A 149 1.71 21.43 12.40
C TRP A 149 1.48 21.85 13.84
N ILE A 150 0.52 21.24 14.55
CA ILE A 150 0.31 21.46 15.99
C ILE A 150 1.56 21.07 16.77
N TYR A 151 2.19 19.96 16.39
CA TYR A 151 3.45 19.52 16.99
C TYR A 151 4.61 20.48 16.69
N GLY A 152 4.71 21.02 15.46
CA GLY A 152 5.78 21.93 15.06
C GLY A 152 5.66 23.35 15.60
N THR A 153 4.46 23.91 15.61
CA THR A 153 4.19 25.30 16.05
C THR A 153 3.92 25.43 17.55
N GLY A 154 3.93 24.31 18.29
CA GLY A 154 3.67 24.30 19.74
C GLY A 154 2.21 24.62 20.12
N GLY A 155 1.27 24.64 19.16
CA GLY A 155 -0.13 24.96 19.43
C GLY A 155 -0.97 25.21 18.18
N THR A 156 -2.14 25.83 18.35
CA THR A 156 -3.08 26.15 17.25
C THR A 156 -3.07 27.61 16.83
N SER A 157 -2.39 28.48 17.58
CA SER A 157 -2.43 29.94 17.39
C SER A 157 -1.78 30.38 16.08
N GLU A 158 -0.70 29.73 15.66
CA GLU A 158 0.10 30.11 14.48
C GLU A 158 -0.35 29.41 13.19
N LEU A 159 -1.22 28.39 13.29
CA LEU A 159 -1.66 27.59 12.13
C LEU A 159 -2.35 28.45 11.05
N LEU A 160 -3.10 29.47 11.46
CA LEU A 160 -3.82 30.34 10.54
C LEU A 160 -2.88 31.22 9.70
N ASP A 161 -1.71 31.54 10.21
CA ASP A 161 -0.75 32.39 9.52
C ASP A 161 -0.09 31.60 8.38
N TYR A 162 0.31 30.35 8.64
CA TYR A 162 0.81 29.40 7.63
C TYR A 162 -0.25 28.96 6.60
N LEU A 163 -1.55 29.10 6.88
CA LEU A 163 -2.61 28.87 5.90
C LEU A 163 -2.83 30.06 4.96
N LYS A 164 -2.56 31.28 5.45
CA LYS A 164 -2.71 32.51 4.67
C LYS A 164 -1.48 32.80 3.83
N ASP A 165 -0.30 32.49 4.36
CA ASP A 165 0.97 32.58 3.66
C ASP A 165 1.47 31.20 3.27
N LEU A 166 1.58 30.94 1.97
CA LEU A 166 2.09 29.68 1.41
C LEU A 166 3.54 29.81 0.90
N SER A 167 4.22 30.92 1.21
CA SER A 167 5.62 31.16 0.82
C SER A 167 6.59 30.11 1.36
N TRP A 168 6.24 29.48 2.49
CA TRP A 168 7.01 28.41 3.11
C TRP A 168 7.02 27.10 2.30
N ILE A 169 6.12 26.94 1.33
CA ILE A 169 6.07 25.73 0.50
C ILE A 169 7.27 25.69 -0.44
N GLY A 170 8.17 24.72 -0.21
CA GLY A 170 9.35 24.51 -1.04
C GLY A 170 10.57 25.31 -0.61
N THR A 171 10.54 25.95 0.56
CA THR A 171 11.75 26.56 1.15
C THR A 171 12.74 25.46 1.57
N GLU A 172 14.02 25.81 1.60
CA GLU A 172 15.07 24.94 2.14
C GLU A 172 15.22 25.08 3.66
N ASN A 173 14.70 26.17 4.24
CA ASN A 173 14.80 26.46 5.66
C ASN A 173 13.56 25.99 6.41
N VAL A 174 13.70 24.90 7.17
CA VAL A 174 12.62 24.29 7.95
C VAL A 174 12.06 25.23 9.02
N ALA A 175 12.88 26.15 9.56
CA ALA A 175 12.45 27.09 10.59
C ALA A 175 11.36 28.06 10.10
N GLU A 176 11.20 28.22 8.78
CA GLU A 176 10.16 29.04 8.14
C GLU A 176 8.88 28.24 7.87
N THR A 177 8.84 26.96 8.26
CA THR A 177 7.72 26.05 7.97
C THR A 177 6.97 25.69 9.25
N PRO A 178 5.71 25.24 9.17
CA PRO A 178 4.96 24.79 10.34
C PRO A 178 5.43 23.42 10.91
N TYR A 179 6.53 22.85 10.40
CA TYR A 179 6.98 21.50 10.74
C TYR A 179 8.13 21.51 11.76
N ALA A 180 8.11 20.55 12.69
CA ALA A 180 9.08 20.47 13.78
C ALA A 180 10.52 20.15 13.35
N ASN A 181 10.71 19.51 12.20
CA ASN A 181 12.03 19.13 11.69
C ASN A 181 12.01 18.84 10.18
N ASP A 182 13.21 18.79 9.60
CA ASP A 182 13.45 18.57 8.16
C ASP A 182 12.84 17.27 7.66
N THR A 183 12.89 16.20 8.47
CA THR A 183 12.35 14.89 8.10
C THR A 183 10.83 14.95 7.91
N ILE A 184 10.09 15.51 8.86
CA ILE A 184 8.62 15.62 8.79
C ILE A 184 8.23 16.55 7.64
N TYR A 185 8.94 17.66 7.44
CA TYR A 185 8.70 18.58 6.34
C TYR A 185 8.86 17.88 4.98
N ARG A 186 9.99 17.21 4.73
CA ARG A 186 10.24 16.50 3.47
C ARG A 186 9.23 15.39 3.21
N ILE A 187 8.92 14.58 4.22
CA ILE A 187 7.89 13.54 4.11
C ILE A 187 6.54 14.17 3.76
N SER A 188 6.17 15.27 4.41
CA SER A 188 4.90 15.96 4.17
C SER A 188 4.82 16.57 2.77
N MET A 189 5.91 17.13 2.25
CA MET A 189 5.98 17.67 0.90
C MET A 189 5.82 16.58 -0.16
N ILE A 190 6.55 15.46 -0.03
CA ILE A 190 6.43 14.32 -0.94
C ILE A 190 5.03 13.72 -0.85
N TRP A 191 4.52 13.52 0.36
CA TRP A 191 3.19 12.95 0.56
C TRP A 191 2.08 13.87 0.03
N GLY A 192 2.22 15.19 0.17
CA GLY A 192 1.32 16.18 -0.40
C GLY A 192 1.27 16.12 -1.92
N LEU A 193 2.42 16.01 -2.59
CA LEU A 193 2.48 15.83 -4.04
C LEU A 193 1.76 14.54 -4.49
N ILE A 194 2.05 13.41 -3.83
CA ILE A 194 1.40 12.12 -4.13
C ILE A 194 -0.11 12.21 -3.91
N PHE A 195 -0.53 12.87 -2.82
CA PHE A 195 -1.93 13.07 -2.49
C PHE A 195 -2.65 13.88 -3.58
N ILE A 196 -2.06 14.97 -4.07
CA ILE A 196 -2.65 15.78 -5.15
C ILE A 196 -2.86 14.94 -6.42
N ILE A 197 -1.87 14.14 -6.81
CA ILE A 197 -1.96 13.26 -7.97
C ILE A 197 -3.09 12.23 -7.79
N ASP A 198 -3.14 11.55 -6.63
CA ASP A 198 -4.20 10.57 -6.32
C ASP A 198 -5.60 11.21 -6.28
N PHE A 199 -5.69 12.42 -5.74
CA PHE A 199 -6.94 13.16 -5.64
C PHE A 199 -7.47 13.57 -7.02
N ILE A 200 -6.62 14.16 -7.86
CA ILE A 200 -6.96 14.50 -9.25
C ILE A 200 -7.37 13.25 -10.02
N TRP A 201 -6.61 12.16 -9.91
CA TRP A 201 -6.92 10.89 -10.56
C TRP A 201 -8.28 10.34 -10.11
N SER A 202 -8.55 10.33 -8.81
CA SER A 202 -9.81 9.85 -8.26
C SER A 202 -11.02 10.67 -8.70
N TRP A 203 -10.87 12.00 -8.79
CA TRP A 203 -11.93 12.91 -9.22
C TRP A 203 -12.12 12.94 -10.74
N SER A 204 -11.10 12.57 -11.52
CA SER A 204 -11.21 12.45 -12.98
C SER A 204 -12.36 11.54 -13.41
N TYR A 205 -12.63 10.45 -12.69
CA TYR A 205 -13.75 9.55 -12.94
C TYR A 205 -15.13 10.19 -12.74
N THR A 206 -15.21 11.27 -11.95
CA THR A 206 -16.45 12.02 -11.73
C THR A 206 -16.63 13.13 -12.77
N ILE A 207 -15.56 13.86 -13.07
CA ILE A 207 -15.59 15.01 -13.99
C ILE A 207 -15.65 14.54 -15.45
N PHE A 208 -14.90 13.48 -15.77
CA PHE A 208 -14.80 12.87 -17.10
C PHE A 208 -15.21 11.40 -17.05
N PRO A 209 -16.51 11.09 -16.84
CA PRO A 209 -16.95 9.71 -16.79
C PRO A 209 -16.71 9.02 -18.14
N ALA A 210 -16.13 7.82 -18.10
CA ALA A 210 -15.93 7.02 -19.32
C ALA A 210 -17.29 6.79 -20.01
N SER A 211 -17.38 7.13 -21.30
CA SER A 211 -18.57 6.85 -22.11
C SER A 211 -18.81 5.34 -22.14
N LYS A 212 -20.07 4.89 -22.02
CA LYS A 212 -20.40 3.49 -22.33
C LYS A 212 -19.90 3.19 -23.75
N LYS A 213 -18.94 2.28 -23.89
CA LYS A 213 -18.74 1.59 -25.16
C LYS A 213 -20.01 0.77 -25.38
N ASN A 214 -20.85 1.23 -26.31
CA ASN A 214 -21.94 0.43 -26.86
C ASN A 214 -21.38 -0.81 -27.54
#